data_AF-V5UW95-F1
#
_entry.id   AF-V5UW95-F1
#
_cell.length_a   1.000
_cell.length_b   1.000
_cell.length_c   1.000
_cell.angle_alpha   90.00
_cell.angle_beta   90.00
_cell.angle_gamma   90.00
#
_symmetry.space_group_name_H-M   'P 1'
#
loop_
_entity.id
_entity.type
_entity.pdbx_description
1 polymer ?
#
loop_
_entity_poly.entity_id
_entity_poly.type
_entity_poly.pdbx_seq_one_letter_code
_entity_poly.pdbx_strand_id
1 'polypeptide(L)'
;LTVLLVNITLSTCLIMIAFWLPQLNLYTEKANPYECGFDPMSSARLPFSMKFFLVAITFLLFDLEIALLLPLPWAMQMYNINAMMLTAFILVSVLALGLAYEWLQKGLEWAE
;
A
#
# COMPACT_ATOMS: atom_id res chain seq x y z
N LEU A 1 -16.60 -0.37 -17.22
CA LEU A 1 -17.77 -0.51 -16.33
C LEU A 1 -18.36 -1.93 -16.38
N THR A 2 -18.72 -2.43 -17.57
CA THR A 2 -19.26 -3.80 -17.76
C THR A 2 -18.32 -4.89 -17.22
N VAL A 3 -17.02 -4.82 -17.53
CA VAL A 3 -16.01 -5.76 -17.01
C VAL A 3 -15.94 -5.73 -15.48
N LEU A 4 -15.96 -4.53 -14.88
CA LEU A 4 -15.93 -4.37 -13.42
C LEU A 4 -17.18 -5.00 -12.77
N LEU A 5 -18.35 -4.77 -13.36
CA LEU A 5 -19.59 -5.37 -12.90
C LEU A 5 -19.54 -6.90 -12.99
N VAL A 6 -19.05 -7.46 -14.10
CA VAL A 6 -18.90 -8.92 -14.27
C VAL A 6 -17.96 -9.52 -13.22
N ASN A 7 -16.83 -8.85 -12.91
CA ASN A 7 -15.90 -9.35 -11.90
C ASN A 7 -16.48 -9.31 -10.48
N ILE A 8 -17.22 -8.24 -10.15
CA ILE A 8 -17.88 -8.10 -8.85
C ILE A 8 -19.01 -9.14 -8.72
N THR A 9 -19.82 -9.34 -9.75
CA THR A 9 -20.90 -10.33 -9.71
C THR A 9 -20.36 -11.75 -9.65
N LEU A 10 -19.27 -12.05 -10.37
CA LEU A 10 -18.61 -13.35 -10.31
C LEU A 10 -18.04 -13.64 -8.91
N SER A 11 -17.26 -12.70 -8.35
CA SER A 11 -16.63 -12.88 -7.03
C SER A 11 -17.66 -13.01 -5.91
N THR A 12 -18.73 -12.19 -5.93
CA THR A 12 -19.82 -12.31 -4.95
C THR A 12 -20.60 -13.61 -5.10
N CYS A 13 -20.86 -14.08 -6.33
CA CYS A 13 -21.48 -15.38 -6.58
C CYS A 13 -20.64 -16.53 -6.02
N LEU A 14 -19.32 -16.53 -6.26
CA LEU A 14 -18.40 -17.53 -5.71
C LEU A 14 -18.38 -17.52 -4.18
N ILE A 15 -18.36 -16.34 -3.56
CA ILE A 15 -18.44 -16.21 -2.10
C ILE A 15 -19.77 -16.79 -1.58
N MET A 16 -20.90 -16.50 -2.23
CA MET A 16 -22.19 -17.09 -1.84
C MET A 16 -22.17 -18.61 -1.96
N ILE A 17 -21.67 -19.18 -3.05
CA ILE A 17 -21.56 -20.63 -3.17
C ILE A 17 -20.68 -21.20 -2.06
N ALA A 18 -19.54 -20.57 -1.76
CA ALA A 18 -18.61 -21.03 -0.73
C ALA A 18 -19.20 -21.02 0.69
N PHE A 19 -20.10 -20.08 1.01
CA PHE A 19 -20.74 -20.03 2.32
C PHE A 19 -21.95 -20.97 2.45
N TRP A 20 -22.72 -21.17 1.38
CA TRP A 20 -24.01 -21.86 1.44
C TRP A 20 -23.96 -23.34 1.01
N LEU A 21 -22.97 -23.75 0.21
CA LEU A 21 -22.84 -25.12 -0.28
C LEU A 21 -22.25 -26.12 0.75
N PRO A 22 -21.24 -25.76 1.57
CA PRO A 22 -20.65 -26.70 2.53
C PRO A 22 -21.54 -26.96 3.75
N GLN A 23 -21.47 -28.18 4.29
CA GLN A 23 -22.05 -28.49 5.59
C GLN A 23 -21.16 -27.92 6.71
N LEU A 24 -21.68 -26.97 7.48
CA LEU A 24 -20.97 -26.33 8.57
C LEU A 24 -21.10 -27.16 9.87
N ASN A 25 -19.95 -27.58 10.42
CA ASN A 25 -19.86 -28.10 11.79
C ASN A 25 -19.04 -27.12 12.63
N LEU A 26 -19.74 -26.24 13.34
CA LEU A 26 -19.18 -25.16 14.16
C LEU A 26 -19.17 -25.57 15.63
N TYR A 27 -18.01 -25.52 16.27
CA TYR A 27 -17.81 -25.70 17.70
C TYR A 27 -16.68 -24.77 18.18
N THR A 28 -16.61 -24.51 19.48
CA THR A 28 -15.74 -23.48 20.09
C THR A 28 -14.28 -23.61 19.65
N GLU A 29 -13.69 -24.80 19.75
CA GLU A 29 -12.28 -25.01 19.41
C GLU A 29 -11.96 -24.78 17.92
N LYS A 30 -12.92 -25.03 17.02
CA LYS A 30 -12.74 -24.78 15.58
C LYS A 30 -12.83 -23.30 15.24
N ALA A 31 -13.51 -22.53 16.08
CA ALA A 31 -13.69 -21.09 15.92
C ALA A 31 -12.61 -20.27 16.65
N ASN A 32 -11.82 -20.91 17.52
CA ASN A 32 -10.73 -20.26 18.26
C ASN A 32 -9.56 -19.88 17.31
N PRO A 33 -8.83 -18.78 17.60
CA PRO A 33 -7.65 -18.39 16.85
C PRO A 33 -6.57 -19.49 16.87
N TYR A 34 -5.86 -19.64 15.75
CA TYR A 34 -4.76 -20.60 15.67
C TYR A 34 -3.46 -20.03 16.26
N GLU A 35 -2.95 -20.64 17.33
CA GLU A 35 -1.63 -20.36 17.93
C GLU A 35 -0.81 -21.65 18.02
N CYS A 36 -0.53 -22.28 16.88
CA CYS A 36 0.29 -23.50 16.78
C CYS A 36 -0.21 -24.69 17.62
N GLY A 37 -1.52 -24.76 17.89
CA GLY A 37 -2.15 -25.81 18.72
C GLY A 37 -2.20 -25.50 20.21
N PHE A 38 -1.82 -24.28 20.61
CA PHE A 38 -1.92 -23.78 21.98
C PHE A 38 -3.00 -22.69 22.10
N ASP A 39 -3.46 -22.45 23.33
CA ASP A 39 -4.33 -21.33 23.63
C ASP A 39 -3.54 -20.01 23.60
N PRO A 40 -4.12 -18.93 23.05
CA PRO A 40 -3.42 -17.68 22.93
C PRO A 40 -3.12 -17.06 24.30
N MET A 41 -1.84 -16.76 24.54
CA MET A 41 -1.40 -16.18 25.82
C MET A 41 -1.88 -14.74 26.00
N SER A 42 -2.19 -14.05 24.90
CA SER A 42 -2.72 -12.69 24.89
C SER A 42 -3.48 -12.40 23.59
N SER A 43 -4.22 -11.29 23.54
CA SER A 43 -4.92 -10.90 22.31
C SER A 43 -3.94 -10.54 21.19
N ALA A 44 -4.21 -10.94 19.95
CA ALA A 44 -3.45 -10.48 18.77
C ALA A 44 -3.58 -8.96 18.48
N ARG A 45 -4.45 -8.24 19.20
CA ARG A 45 -4.69 -6.80 19.06
C ARG A 45 -3.81 -5.94 19.97
N LEU A 46 -2.60 -6.42 20.26
CA LEU A 46 -1.60 -5.65 21.00
C LEU A 46 -0.84 -4.73 20.04
N PRO A 47 -0.32 -3.58 20.53
CA PRO A 47 0.51 -2.70 19.72
C PRO A 47 1.74 -3.46 19.23
N PHE A 48 1.89 -3.56 17.92
CA PHE A 48 3.04 -4.16 17.27
C PHE A 48 4.01 -3.07 16.83
N SER A 49 5.29 -3.23 17.11
CA SER A 49 6.33 -2.31 16.66
C SER A 49 6.55 -2.45 15.15
N MET A 50 6.01 -1.50 14.39
CA MET A 50 6.27 -1.40 12.95
C MET A 50 7.70 -0.89 12.73
N LYS A 51 8.64 -1.80 12.44
CA LYS A 51 10.06 -1.48 12.19
C LYS A 51 10.29 -0.55 10.98
N PHE A 52 9.26 -0.32 10.16
CA PHE A 52 9.31 0.44 8.91
C PHE A 52 8.48 1.72 8.93
N PHE A 53 8.17 2.24 10.11
CA PHE A 53 7.30 3.42 10.19
C PHE A 53 7.84 4.61 9.39
N LEU A 54 9.16 4.84 9.42
CA LEU A 54 9.78 5.93 8.65
C LEU A 54 9.60 5.69 7.14
N VAL A 55 9.85 4.48 6.66
CA VAL A 55 9.63 4.10 5.25
C VAL A 55 8.18 4.32 4.80
N ALA A 56 7.19 4.11 5.68
CA ALA A 56 5.79 4.36 5.35
C ALA A 56 5.47 5.85 5.13
N ILE A 57 6.08 6.73 5.92
CA ILE A 57 5.93 8.19 5.76
C ILE A 57 6.59 8.63 4.45
N THR A 58 7.79 8.13 4.16
CA THR A 58 8.53 8.52 2.96
C THR A 58 7.81 8.03 1.71
N PHE A 59 7.28 6.81 1.72
CA PHE A 59 6.39 6.30 0.67
C PHE A 59 5.19 7.23 0.42
N LEU A 60 4.53 7.73 1.47
CA LEU A 60 3.39 8.64 1.32
C LEU A 60 3.79 9.97 0.65
N LEU A 61 4.97 10.51 0.98
CA LEU A 61 5.50 11.71 0.32
C LEU A 61 5.84 11.43 -1.15
N PHE A 62 6.49 10.31 -1.47
CA PHE A 62 6.79 9.94 -2.86
C PHE A 62 5.52 9.70 -3.69
N ASP A 63 4.44 9.15 -3.10
CA ASP A 63 3.16 8.95 -3.81
C ASP A 63 2.53 10.29 -4.23
N LEU A 64 2.58 11.30 -3.35
CA LEU A 64 2.15 12.66 -3.68
C LEU A 64 2.98 13.24 -4.83
N GLU A 65 4.30 13.07 -4.80
CA GLU A 65 5.19 13.59 -5.84
C GLU A 65 5.01 12.87 -7.18
N ILE A 66 4.71 11.57 -7.20
CA ILE A 66 4.33 10.83 -8.41
C ILE A 66 3.03 11.40 -8.98
N ALA A 67 2.05 11.71 -8.14
CA ALA A 67 0.81 12.37 -8.59
C ALA A 67 1.07 13.73 -9.23
N LEU A 68 2.10 14.48 -8.79
CA LEU A 68 2.54 15.73 -9.41
C LEU A 68 3.29 15.53 -10.74
N LEU A 69 3.99 14.40 -10.92
CA LEU A 69 4.68 14.06 -12.17
C LEU A 69 3.74 13.49 -13.24
N LEU A 70 2.62 12.87 -12.85
CA LEU A 70 1.67 12.22 -13.75
C LEU A 70 1.14 13.13 -14.90
N PRO A 71 0.92 14.44 -14.72
CA PRO A 71 0.48 15.33 -15.79
C PRO A 71 1.53 15.67 -16.86
N LEU A 72 2.79 15.26 -16.70
CA LEU A 72 3.89 15.60 -17.62
C LEU A 72 3.62 15.29 -19.10
N PRO A 73 3.05 14.13 -19.49
CA PRO A 73 2.79 13.82 -20.90
C PRO A 73 1.86 14.84 -21.58
N TRP A 74 0.86 15.35 -20.86
CA TRP A 74 -0.02 16.41 -21.37
C TRP A 74 0.68 17.77 -21.37
N ALA A 75 1.50 18.05 -20.36
CA ALA A 75 2.24 19.29 -20.28
C ALA A 75 3.28 19.46 -21.39
N MET A 76 3.82 18.37 -21.94
CA MET A 76 4.73 18.40 -23.10
C MET A 76 4.06 18.95 -24.38
N GLN A 77 2.73 18.99 -24.44
CA GLN A 77 1.98 19.52 -25.58
C GLN A 77 1.75 21.04 -25.49
N MET A 78 2.16 21.68 -24.38
CA MET A 78 1.98 23.11 -24.16
C MET A 78 3.04 23.96 -24.89
N TYR A 79 2.71 25.23 -25.13
CA TYR A 79 3.60 26.18 -25.84
C TYR A 79 4.95 26.40 -25.13
N ASN A 80 4.98 26.33 -23.79
CA ASN A 80 6.19 26.60 -23.00
C ASN A 80 6.83 25.30 -22.45
N ILE A 81 7.38 24.49 -23.34
CA ILE A 81 8.03 23.21 -23.01
C ILE A 81 9.26 23.41 -22.10
N ASN A 82 10.04 24.46 -22.35
CA ASN A 82 11.26 24.73 -21.60
C ASN A 82 10.99 25.00 -20.11
N ALA A 83 9.95 25.78 -19.80
CA ALA A 83 9.55 26.03 -18.41
C ALA A 83 9.06 24.74 -17.74
N MET A 84 8.24 23.93 -18.43
CA MET A 84 7.75 22.67 -17.88
C MET A 84 8.90 21.69 -17.58
N MET A 85 9.84 21.54 -18.52
CA MET A 85 11.02 20.69 -18.32
C MET A 85 11.85 21.16 -17.12
N LEU A 86 12.10 22.46 -16.99
CA LEU A 86 12.81 23.02 -15.84
C LEU A 86 12.10 22.68 -14.52
N THR A 87 10.77 22.89 -14.45
CA THR A 87 10.01 22.57 -13.23
C THR A 87 10.01 21.08 -12.89
N ALA A 88 9.94 20.21 -13.90
CA ALA A 88 10.00 18.76 -13.72
C ALA A 88 11.38 18.33 -13.21
N PHE A 89 12.45 18.88 -13.76
CA PHE A 89 13.82 18.62 -13.28
C PHE A 89 14.02 19.09 -11.85
N ILE A 90 13.50 20.27 -11.48
CA ILE A 90 13.57 20.77 -10.11
C ILE A 90 12.85 19.80 -9.17
N LEU A 91 11.62 19.38 -9.51
CA LEU A 91 10.85 18.45 -8.69
C LEU A 91 11.59 17.12 -8.48
N VAL A 92 12.08 16.50 -9.55
CA VAL A 92 12.83 15.23 -9.46
C VAL A 92 14.14 15.40 -8.69
N SER A 93 14.82 16.55 -8.81
CA SER A 93 16.05 16.81 -8.06
C SER A 93 15.81 16.93 -6.55
N VAL A 94 14.71 17.57 -6.14
CA VAL A 94 14.31 17.66 -4.73
C VAL A 94 14.00 16.26 -4.19
N LEU A 95 13.27 15.44 -4.95
CA LEU A 95 12.95 14.05 -4.64
C LEU A 95 14.22 13.21 -4.41
N ALA A 96 15.18 13.31 -5.32
CA ALA A 96 16.46 12.61 -5.21
C ALA A 96 17.29 13.07 -4.00
N LEU A 97 17.29 14.37 -3.71
CA LEU A 97 18.01 14.93 -2.55
C LEU A 97 17.36 14.52 -1.22
N GLY A 98 16.02 14.50 -1.15
CA GLY A 98 15.29 14.03 0.03
C GLY A 98 15.60 12.56 0.33
N LEU A 99 15.56 11.71 -0.69
CA LEU A 99 15.92 10.29 -0.57
C LEU A 99 17.39 10.11 -0.15
N ALA A 100 18.31 10.87 -0.74
CA ALA A 100 19.73 10.80 -0.40
C ALA A 100 19.96 11.22 1.07
N TYR A 101 19.26 12.24 1.56
CA TYR A 101 19.34 12.68 2.94
C TYR A 101 18.85 11.57 3.90
N GLU A 102 17.70 10.97 3.62
CA GLU A 102 17.15 9.89 4.46
C GLU A 102 18.04 8.67 4.48
N TRP A 103 18.66 8.33 3.35
CA TRP A 103 19.64 7.26 3.27
C TRP A 103 20.84 7.56 4.16
N LEU A 104 21.42 8.76 4.06
CA LEU A 104 22.58 9.17 4.88
C LEU A 104 22.26 9.15 6.38
N GLN A 105 21.03 9.48 6.77
CA GLN A 105 20.56 9.42 8.16
C GLN A 105 20.16 8.02 8.63
N LYS A 106 20.41 6.97 7.83
CA LYS A 106 20.03 5.58 8.12
C LYS A 106 18.51 5.42 8.36
N GLY A 107 17.69 6.33 7.84
CA GLY A 107 16.23 6.26 7.97
C GLY A 107 15.62 5.05 7.23
N LEU A 108 16.35 4.52 6.25
CA LEU A 108 16.02 3.29 5.52
C LEU A 108 16.59 2.02 6.18
N GLU A 109 17.49 2.17 7.15
CA GLU A 109 17.98 1.05 7.95
C GLU A 109 16.95 0.73 9.03
N TRP A 110 16.88 -0.55 9.38
CA TRP A 110 15.88 -1.03 10.31
C TRP A 110 16.47 -0.89 11.70
N ALA A 111 15.71 -0.32 12.63
CA ALA A 111 16.02 -0.48 14.04
C ALA A 111 15.87 -1.96 14.38
N GLU A 112 16.98 -2.63 14.68
CA GLU A 112 16.96 -4.00 15.23
C GLU A 112 16.12 -4.06 16.50
#